data_AF-A0A7X5IBI6-F1
#
_entry.id   AF-A0A7X5IBI6-F1
#
_cell.length_a   1.000
_cell.length_b   1.000
_cell.length_c   1.000
_cell.angle_alpha   90.00
_cell.angle_beta   90.00
_cell.angle_gamma   90.00
#
_symmetry.space_group_name_H-M   'P 1'
#
loop_
_entity.id
_entity.type
_entity.pdbx_description
1 polymer ?
#
loop_
_entity_poly.entity_id
_entity_poly.type
_entity_poly.pdbx_seq_one_letter_code
_entity_poly.pdbx_strand_id
1 'polypeptide(L)'
;MTSEKRDNRMVATSLGHHEKMRTPHIDRTAISPYDQWCDGYGMPGAYGNGYVNVLKVSCGAVDKTKDALIDRIVTYDKAECADAYVGQINMLTASSFNGVQGQIWGHDLAVHDDIKSGSIEPLFTVKQFDGSDLKVFDAKPLIQAGIELFGTDADRRYHPAPGAHVICANKGVVAYRPKEGQPLKDGEAYGVWCFIAISLTTDPDYAANLFIEDAGTWTENDSEQDLINFLDERRKEIVWSVVECGNDSGVLFDRTYIAYNYVMMKPNQIGNAITVGPYVTLAKDAIPSEGFGKLNDMTITEWLKDQGFQSLTGLK
;
A
#
# COMPACT_ATOMS: atom_id res chain seq x y z
N MET A 1 25.90 -1.16 33.13
CA MET A 1 25.61 -2.32 32.27
C MET A 1 24.27 -2.89 32.69
N THR A 2 23.19 -2.41 32.07
CA THR A 2 21.86 -2.96 32.26
C THR A 2 21.80 -4.30 31.54
N SER A 3 21.58 -5.39 32.28
CA SER A 3 21.39 -6.72 31.71
C SER A 3 20.22 -6.70 30.73
N GLU A 4 20.45 -7.03 29.46
CA GLU A 4 19.37 -7.30 28.50
C GLU A 4 18.38 -8.29 29.14
N LYS A 5 17.12 -7.88 29.26
CA LYS A 5 16.03 -8.77 29.63
C LYS A 5 15.89 -9.79 28.48
N ARG A 6 16.28 -11.03 28.73
CA ARG A 6 16.25 -12.11 27.73
C ARG A 6 14.82 -12.60 27.58
N ASP A 7 14.09 -12.04 26.63
CA ASP A 7 12.77 -12.56 26.26
C ASP A 7 12.92 -13.70 25.26
N ASN A 8 12.24 -14.82 25.53
CA ASN A 8 12.30 -16.03 24.71
C ASN A 8 10.87 -16.39 24.33
N ARG A 9 10.61 -16.76 23.06
CA ARG A 9 9.28 -17.18 22.61
C ARG A 9 9.28 -18.53 21.91
N MET A 10 8.10 -19.15 21.84
CA MET A 10 7.87 -20.40 21.10
C MET A 10 7.59 -20.08 19.64
N VAL A 11 8.33 -20.69 18.71
CA VAL A 11 8.22 -20.48 17.27
C VAL A 11 7.92 -21.82 16.61
N ALA A 12 6.96 -21.86 15.69
CA ALA A 12 6.72 -23.05 14.87
C ALA A 12 7.90 -23.25 13.90
N THR A 13 8.62 -24.36 14.03
CA THR A 13 9.76 -24.69 13.13
C THR A 13 9.38 -25.66 12.02
N SER A 14 8.26 -26.37 12.19
CA SER A 14 7.61 -27.21 11.18
C SER A 14 6.20 -27.55 11.63
N LEU A 15 5.41 -28.20 10.75
CA LEU A 15 4.04 -28.60 11.05
C LEU A 15 3.98 -29.43 12.35
N GLY A 16 3.32 -28.88 13.38
CA GLY A 16 3.17 -29.52 14.69
C GLY A 16 4.37 -29.41 15.64
N HIS A 17 5.47 -28.75 15.26
CA HIS A 17 6.68 -28.61 16.08
C HIS A 17 6.98 -27.15 16.41
N HIS A 18 7.26 -26.89 17.69
CA HIS A 18 7.59 -25.56 18.18
C HIS A 18 8.87 -25.59 19.00
N GLU A 19 9.74 -24.59 18.82
CA GLU A 19 10.99 -24.43 19.56
C GLU A 19 11.03 -23.09 20.30
N LYS A 20 11.71 -23.08 21.45
CA LYS A 20 11.92 -21.85 22.22
C LYS A 20 13.14 -21.11 21.68
N MET A 21 12.92 -20.01 20.96
CA MET A 21 13.97 -19.18 20.38
C MET A 21 14.09 -17.82 21.09
N ARG A 22 15.29 -17.22 21.00
CA ARG A 22 15.54 -15.85 21.47
C ARG A 22 14.77 -14.89 20.58
N THR A 23 14.04 -13.95 21.18
CA THR A 23 13.43 -12.86 20.43
C THR A 23 14.52 -12.04 19.72
N PRO A 24 14.48 -11.89 18.38
CA PRO A 24 15.49 -11.16 17.65
C PRO A 24 15.46 -9.68 18.05
N HIS A 25 16.63 -9.06 18.19
CA HIS A 25 16.71 -7.61 18.27
C HIS A 25 16.63 -7.06 16.84
N ILE A 26 15.51 -6.43 16.51
CA ILE A 26 15.25 -5.88 15.18
C ILE A 26 15.18 -4.36 15.30
N ASP A 27 16.08 -3.66 14.64
CA ASP A 27 16.00 -2.21 14.49
C ASP A 27 15.07 -1.87 13.32
N ARG A 28 13.86 -1.42 13.64
CA ARG A 28 12.85 -0.96 12.66
C ARG A 28 12.94 0.53 12.36
N THR A 29 13.92 1.24 12.91
CA THR A 29 14.11 2.68 12.65
C THR A 29 14.36 2.90 11.16
N ALA A 30 13.61 3.82 10.55
CA ALA A 30 13.61 4.05 9.11
C ALA A 30 13.65 5.55 8.81
N ILE A 31 14.84 6.15 8.87
CA ILE A 31 15.01 7.60 8.65
C ILE A 31 15.90 7.85 7.43
N SER A 32 15.40 8.65 6.51
CA SER A 32 16.04 9.10 5.27
C SER A 32 17.24 10.00 5.56
N PRO A 33 18.27 10.02 4.68
CA PRO A 33 19.33 11.02 4.75
C PRO A 33 18.84 12.44 4.46
N TYR A 34 17.64 12.60 3.87
CA TYR A 34 17.08 13.89 3.48
C TYR A 34 16.12 14.45 4.53
N ASP A 35 16.10 15.78 4.63
CA ASP A 35 15.26 16.48 5.61
C ASP A 35 13.79 16.46 5.16
N GLN A 36 13.53 16.73 3.88
CA GLN A 36 12.17 16.92 3.35
C GLN A 36 11.67 15.81 2.41
N TRP A 37 12.46 14.77 2.17
CA TRP A 37 12.06 13.68 1.28
C TRP A 37 12.22 12.32 1.94
N CYS A 38 11.20 11.49 1.76
CA CYS A 38 11.39 10.07 1.91
C CYS A 38 12.39 9.58 0.85
N ASP A 39 13.06 8.45 1.10
CA ASP A 39 13.94 7.81 0.12
C ASP A 39 13.66 6.31 0.04
N GLY A 40 14.07 5.67 -1.05
CA GLY A 40 13.91 4.23 -1.22
C GLY A 40 14.69 3.44 -0.17
N TYR A 41 14.09 2.35 0.34
CA TYR A 41 14.80 1.43 1.23
C TYR A 41 16.01 0.80 0.53
N GLY A 42 17.12 0.65 1.28
CA GLY A 42 18.39 0.13 0.77
C GLY A 42 19.31 1.18 0.15
N MET A 43 18.87 2.44 0.07
CA MET A 43 19.72 3.55 -0.36
C MET A 43 20.71 3.96 0.75
N PRO A 44 21.95 4.36 0.39
CA PRO A 44 22.98 4.68 1.37
C PRO A 44 22.65 5.95 2.15
N GLY A 45 22.99 5.97 3.44
CA GLY A 45 22.87 7.15 4.30
C GLY A 45 21.61 7.19 5.17
N ALA A 46 20.68 6.26 4.99
CA ALA A 46 19.58 6.09 5.94
C ALA A 46 20.08 5.73 7.34
N TYR A 47 19.37 6.21 8.37
CA TYR A 47 19.61 5.84 9.76
C TYR A 47 18.62 4.77 10.21
N GLY A 48 19.18 3.71 10.78
CA GLY A 48 18.46 2.49 11.15
C GLY A 48 18.44 1.45 10.03
N ASN A 49 17.82 0.29 10.29
CA ASN A 49 17.73 -0.83 9.35
C ASN A 49 16.30 -1.08 8.85
N GLY A 50 15.33 -0.26 9.24
CA GLY A 50 13.93 -0.44 8.91
C GLY A 50 13.51 0.17 7.59
N TYR A 51 12.25 -0.07 7.23
CA TYR A 51 11.54 0.64 6.18
C TYR A 51 10.06 0.80 6.55
N VAL A 52 9.42 1.76 5.90
CA VAL A 52 8.00 2.04 6.00
C VAL A 52 7.35 1.73 4.66
N ASN A 53 6.31 0.90 4.68
CA ASN A 53 5.41 0.76 3.53
C ASN A 53 4.25 1.73 3.64
N VAL A 54 3.88 2.30 2.48
CA VAL A 54 2.72 3.16 2.31
C VAL A 54 1.82 2.51 1.27
N LEU A 55 0.50 2.58 1.43
CA LEU A 55 -0.42 1.98 0.45
C LEU A 55 -0.92 3.04 -0.52
N LYS A 56 -0.91 2.71 -1.82
CA LYS A 56 -1.44 3.55 -2.88
C LYS A 56 -2.17 2.72 -3.93
N VAL A 57 -3.38 3.14 -4.28
CA VAL A 57 -4.12 2.73 -5.48
C VAL A 57 -4.56 3.98 -6.22
N SER A 58 -4.18 4.10 -7.49
CA SER A 58 -4.46 5.30 -8.28
C SER A 58 -4.83 4.95 -9.70
N CYS A 59 -5.75 5.74 -10.26
CA CYS A 59 -6.21 5.60 -11.64
C CYS A 59 -6.21 6.96 -12.33
N GLY A 60 -6.06 6.95 -13.65
CA GLY A 60 -6.11 8.17 -14.45
C GLY A 60 -6.48 7.87 -15.90
N ALA A 61 -7.02 8.87 -16.60
CA ALA A 61 -7.32 8.77 -18.02
C ALA A 61 -6.88 10.03 -18.77
N VAL A 62 -6.47 9.86 -20.03
CA VAL A 62 -6.09 10.95 -20.94
C VAL A 62 -6.72 10.76 -22.31
N ASP A 63 -6.90 11.86 -23.03
CA ASP A 63 -7.32 11.80 -24.43
C ASP A 63 -6.23 11.18 -25.30
N LYS A 64 -6.63 10.24 -26.15
CA LYS A 64 -5.72 9.55 -27.08
C LYS A 64 -5.18 10.51 -28.13
N THR A 65 -3.87 10.49 -28.33
CA THR A 65 -3.20 11.20 -29.41
C THR A 65 -2.89 10.26 -30.59
N LYS A 66 -2.01 10.68 -31.51
CA LYS A 66 -1.63 9.86 -32.67
C LYS A 66 -0.61 8.77 -32.30
N ASP A 67 0.00 8.86 -31.12
CA ASP A 67 1.07 7.95 -30.69
C ASP A 67 0.65 7.20 -29.42
N ALA A 68 0.23 5.95 -29.61
CA ALA A 68 -0.22 5.10 -28.52
C ALA A 68 0.88 4.79 -27.51
N LEU A 69 2.17 4.82 -27.89
CA LEU A 69 3.26 4.58 -26.94
C LEU A 69 3.44 5.78 -26.02
N ILE A 70 3.45 7.00 -26.58
CA ILE A 70 3.55 8.24 -25.81
C ILE A 70 2.36 8.38 -24.87
N ASP A 71 1.15 8.06 -25.35
CA ASP A 71 -0.05 8.14 -24.50
C ASP A 71 0.05 7.20 -23.31
N ARG A 72 0.56 5.97 -23.49
CA ARG A 72 0.77 5.02 -22.37
C ARG A 72 1.75 5.58 -21.33
N ILE A 73 2.86 6.20 -21.77
CA ILE A 73 3.84 6.83 -20.87
C ILE A 73 3.18 7.96 -20.07
N VAL A 74 2.49 8.87 -20.75
CA VAL A 74 1.85 10.03 -20.10
C VAL A 74 0.76 9.60 -19.12
N THR A 75 -0.01 8.55 -19.45
CA THR A 75 -1.06 8.03 -18.55
C THR A 75 -0.44 7.30 -17.34
N TYR A 76 0.74 6.72 -17.50
CA TYR A 76 1.50 6.12 -16.41
C TYR A 76 1.95 7.17 -15.39
N ASP A 77 2.69 8.18 -15.84
CA ASP A 77 3.18 9.27 -14.98
C ASP A 77 2.04 10.00 -14.26
N LYS A 78 0.88 10.16 -14.92
CA LYS A 78 -0.31 10.75 -14.30
C LYS A 78 -0.83 9.94 -13.12
N ALA A 79 -0.83 8.61 -13.22
CA ALA A 79 -1.29 7.76 -12.14
C ALA A 79 -0.32 7.78 -10.95
N GLU A 80 0.99 7.92 -11.20
CA GLU A 80 1.98 8.10 -10.13
C GLU A 80 1.78 9.42 -9.36
N CYS A 81 1.41 10.48 -10.07
CA CYS A 81 1.20 11.80 -9.47
C CYS A 81 -0.19 11.98 -8.82
N ALA A 82 -1.18 11.15 -9.17
CA ALA A 82 -2.53 11.21 -8.62
C ALA A 82 -2.56 10.77 -7.14
N ASP A 83 -3.54 11.23 -6.35
CA ASP A 83 -3.69 10.87 -4.93
C ASP A 83 -2.41 11.10 -4.12
N ALA A 84 -1.90 10.06 -3.43
CA ALA A 84 -0.61 10.11 -2.75
C ALA A 84 0.51 10.25 -3.79
N TYR A 85 1.26 11.36 -3.72
CA TYR A 85 2.26 11.70 -4.71
C TYR A 85 3.47 10.77 -4.64
N VAL A 86 3.67 9.94 -5.68
CA VAL A 86 4.87 9.10 -5.86
C VAL A 86 5.51 9.33 -7.23
N GLY A 87 5.19 10.45 -7.88
CA GLY A 87 5.71 10.78 -9.20
C GLY A 87 7.22 11.07 -9.20
N GLN A 88 7.82 10.93 -10.39
CA GLN A 88 9.23 11.24 -10.65
C GLN A 88 10.22 10.31 -9.94
N ILE A 89 9.82 9.10 -9.55
CA ILE A 89 10.72 8.08 -9.01
C ILE A 89 11.10 7.05 -10.08
N ASN A 90 12.15 6.29 -9.81
CA ASN A 90 12.46 5.06 -10.52
C ASN A 90 11.89 3.89 -9.72
N MET A 91 10.76 3.32 -10.16
CA MET A 91 10.08 2.23 -9.48
C MET A 91 10.75 0.88 -9.77
N LEU A 92 11.13 0.14 -8.71
CA LEU A 92 11.74 -1.18 -8.80
C LEU A 92 10.80 -2.25 -8.24
N THR A 93 10.33 -3.17 -9.06
CA THR A 93 9.33 -4.17 -8.64
C THR A 93 9.90 -5.22 -7.67
N ALA A 94 9.20 -5.44 -6.56
CA ALA A 94 9.46 -6.47 -5.55
C ALA A 94 8.38 -7.56 -5.54
N SER A 95 8.64 -8.65 -4.83
CA SER A 95 7.74 -9.80 -4.68
C SER A 95 6.67 -9.65 -3.59
N SER A 96 6.40 -8.43 -3.11
CA SER A 96 5.20 -8.08 -2.32
C SER A 96 5.12 -8.57 -0.86
N PHE A 97 6.15 -8.32 -0.04
CA PHE A 97 6.13 -8.62 1.41
C PHE A 97 6.58 -7.44 2.27
N ASN A 98 5.97 -7.23 3.44
CA ASN A 98 6.48 -6.35 4.49
C ASN A 98 6.98 -7.22 5.65
N GLY A 99 8.30 -7.41 5.70
CA GLY A 99 8.98 -8.33 6.60
C GLY A 99 9.26 -7.76 7.98
N VAL A 100 10.11 -8.46 8.74
CA VAL A 100 10.38 -8.17 10.16
C VAL A 100 10.96 -6.78 10.44
N GLN A 101 11.60 -6.16 9.44
CA GLN A 101 12.16 -4.79 9.49
C GLN A 101 11.14 -3.71 9.10
N GLY A 102 10.02 -4.13 8.52
CA GLY A 102 9.02 -3.25 7.95
C GLY A 102 8.03 -2.73 8.99
N GLN A 103 7.53 -1.54 8.73
CA GLN A 103 6.38 -0.94 9.41
C GLN A 103 5.42 -0.37 8.37
N ILE A 104 4.15 -0.23 8.68
CA ILE A 104 3.13 0.30 7.79
C ILE A 104 2.69 1.68 8.29
N TRP A 105 2.80 2.68 7.44
CA TRP A 105 2.31 4.02 7.74
C TRP A 105 0.78 4.03 7.83
N GLY A 106 0.24 4.66 8.88
CA GLY A 106 -1.20 4.62 9.18
C GLY A 106 -1.65 3.40 9.97
N HIS A 107 -0.78 2.39 10.19
CA HIS A 107 -1.10 1.22 11.01
C HIS A 107 -0.14 1.03 12.20
N ASP A 108 1.16 0.94 11.93
CA ASP A 108 2.18 0.75 12.96
C ASP A 108 2.79 2.08 13.40
N LEU A 109 2.93 3.00 12.44
CA LEU A 109 3.45 4.36 12.64
C LEU A 109 2.36 5.37 12.29
N ALA A 110 2.20 6.37 13.14
CA ALA A 110 1.16 7.40 13.04
C ALA A 110 -0.19 6.75 12.71
N VAL A 111 -0.72 5.97 13.64
CA VAL A 111 -1.89 5.10 13.39
C VAL A 111 -3.07 5.95 12.95
N HIS A 112 -3.77 5.56 11.89
CA HIS A 112 -4.96 6.28 11.47
C HIS A 112 -6.01 6.27 12.58
N ASP A 113 -6.66 7.41 12.83
CA ASP A 113 -7.54 7.61 13.97
C ASP A 113 -8.66 6.55 14.03
N ASP A 114 -9.29 6.23 12.90
CA ASP A 114 -10.32 5.18 12.81
C ASP A 114 -9.82 3.77 13.17
N ILE A 115 -8.58 3.44 12.80
CA ILE A 115 -7.95 2.17 13.18
C ILE A 115 -7.68 2.17 14.70
N LYS A 116 -7.15 3.29 15.22
CA LYS A 116 -6.82 3.44 16.64
C LYS A 116 -8.07 3.37 17.53
N SER A 117 -9.18 3.97 17.10
CA SER A 117 -10.44 3.93 17.85
C SER A 117 -11.20 2.60 17.70
N GLY A 118 -10.83 1.78 16.71
CA GLY A 118 -11.56 0.56 16.36
C GLY A 118 -12.95 0.85 15.78
N SER A 119 -13.09 1.97 15.04
CA SER A 119 -14.38 2.39 14.44
C SER A 119 -14.67 1.69 13.11
N ILE A 120 -13.66 1.08 12.48
CA ILE A 120 -13.81 0.32 11.24
C ILE A 120 -14.39 -1.07 11.50
N GLU A 121 -15.47 -1.39 10.80
CA GLU A 121 -16.08 -2.71 10.83
C GLU A 121 -15.50 -3.61 9.73
N PRO A 122 -15.40 -4.94 9.94
CA PRO A 122 -15.03 -5.87 8.89
C PRO A 122 -16.05 -5.85 7.74
N LEU A 123 -15.57 -5.79 6.50
CA LEU A 123 -16.36 -5.98 5.29
C LEU A 123 -16.93 -7.42 5.22
N PHE A 124 -16.09 -8.39 5.58
CA PHE A 124 -16.42 -9.81 5.69
C PHE A 124 -15.33 -10.56 6.45
N THR A 125 -15.58 -11.85 6.70
CA THR A 125 -14.64 -12.76 7.35
C THR A 125 -14.47 -14.01 6.48
N VAL A 126 -13.24 -14.54 6.41
CA VAL A 126 -12.93 -15.83 5.76
C VAL A 126 -12.24 -16.76 6.75
N LYS A 127 -12.21 -18.06 6.44
CA LYS A 127 -11.48 -19.06 7.23
C LYS A 127 -10.06 -19.21 6.72
N GLN A 128 -9.12 -19.25 7.65
CA GLN A 128 -7.73 -19.62 7.39
C GLN A 128 -7.56 -21.15 7.42
N PHE A 129 -6.38 -21.65 7.03
CA PHE A 129 -6.10 -23.08 6.94
C PHE A 129 -6.20 -23.83 8.29
N ASP A 130 -6.05 -23.12 9.42
CA ASP A 130 -6.22 -23.68 10.78
C ASP A 130 -7.67 -23.57 11.30
N GLY A 131 -8.59 -23.02 10.50
CA GLY A 131 -9.98 -22.79 10.87
C GLY A 131 -10.24 -21.49 11.65
N SER A 132 -9.21 -20.70 11.94
CA SER A 132 -9.36 -19.36 12.53
C SER A 132 -10.01 -18.38 11.55
N ASP A 133 -10.57 -17.29 12.10
CA ASP A 133 -11.21 -16.23 11.31
C ASP A 133 -10.18 -15.17 10.91
N LEU A 134 -10.12 -14.87 9.61
CA LEU A 134 -9.43 -13.69 9.08
C LEU A 134 -10.45 -12.61 8.75
N LYS A 135 -10.39 -11.49 9.48
CA LYS A 135 -11.25 -10.33 9.26
C LYS A 135 -10.67 -9.44 8.16
N VAL A 136 -11.54 -9.02 7.24
CA VAL A 136 -11.17 -8.17 6.10
C VAL A 136 -11.79 -6.79 6.28
N PHE A 137 -10.98 -5.75 6.18
CA PHE A 137 -11.35 -4.36 6.36
C PHE A 137 -11.10 -3.55 5.09
N ASP A 138 -11.82 -2.44 4.94
CA ASP A 138 -11.50 -1.46 3.90
C ASP A 138 -10.16 -0.77 4.22
N ALA A 139 -9.24 -0.68 3.25
CA ALA A 139 -7.94 -0.05 3.42
C ALA A 139 -7.96 1.47 3.28
N LYS A 140 -9.12 2.11 3.09
CA LYS A 140 -9.27 3.57 2.98
C LYS A 140 -8.49 4.35 4.06
N PRO A 141 -8.48 3.98 5.35
CA PRO A 141 -7.64 4.63 6.35
C PRO A 141 -6.13 4.65 5.99
N LEU A 142 -5.62 3.54 5.45
CA LEU A 142 -4.20 3.43 5.06
C LEU A 142 -3.90 4.21 3.77
N ILE A 143 -4.84 4.24 2.83
CA ILE A 143 -4.74 5.09 1.62
C ILE A 143 -4.71 6.57 2.01
N GLN A 144 -5.60 6.98 2.91
CA GLN A 144 -5.65 8.36 3.41
C GLN A 144 -4.37 8.71 4.16
N ALA A 145 -3.87 7.83 5.04
CA ALA A 145 -2.60 8.05 5.73
C ALA A 145 -1.43 8.26 4.75
N GLY A 146 -1.39 7.51 3.64
CA GLY A 146 -0.39 7.70 2.58
C GLY A 146 -0.48 9.05 1.89
N ILE A 147 -1.69 9.54 1.61
CA ILE A 147 -1.92 10.90 1.09
C ILE A 147 -1.43 11.94 2.08
N GLU A 148 -1.69 11.76 3.38
CA GLU A 148 -1.23 12.72 4.39
C GLU A 148 0.30 12.75 4.54
N LEU A 149 1.00 11.62 4.33
CA LEU A 149 2.46 11.59 4.40
C LEU A 149 3.12 12.22 3.16
N PHE A 150 2.75 11.75 1.97
CA PHE A 150 3.40 12.16 0.72
C PHE A 150 2.83 13.47 0.16
N GLY A 151 1.61 13.82 0.56
CA GLY A 151 0.87 14.90 -0.06
C GLY A 151 0.30 14.50 -1.42
N THR A 152 -0.20 15.51 -2.13
CA THR A 152 -0.74 15.40 -3.50
C THR A 152 0.15 16.17 -4.46
N ASP A 153 -0.09 16.10 -5.77
CA ASP A 153 0.64 16.91 -6.75
C ASP A 153 0.53 18.43 -6.47
N ALA A 154 -0.62 18.89 -5.97
CA ALA A 154 -0.88 20.29 -5.66
C ALA A 154 -0.37 20.73 -4.28
N ASP A 155 -0.22 19.79 -3.34
CA ASP A 155 0.26 20.03 -1.98
C ASP A 155 1.19 18.88 -1.57
N ARG A 156 2.42 18.95 -2.05
CA ARG A 156 3.46 17.93 -1.86
C ARG A 156 4.06 18.04 -0.46
N ARG A 157 4.25 16.89 0.20
CA ARG A 157 4.85 16.78 1.53
C ARG A 157 6.11 15.95 1.48
N TYR A 158 6.23 14.94 2.33
CA TYR A 158 7.39 14.07 2.44
C TYR A 158 7.36 12.94 1.40
N HIS A 159 7.01 13.25 0.15
CA HIS A 159 7.04 12.27 -0.92
C HIS A 159 8.47 11.76 -1.18
N PRO A 160 8.63 10.60 -1.84
CA PRO A 160 9.95 10.12 -2.21
C PRO A 160 10.74 11.14 -3.05
N ALA A 161 12.06 11.21 -2.85
CA ALA A 161 12.89 12.18 -3.53
C ALA A 161 12.81 12.03 -5.07
N PRO A 162 12.75 13.13 -5.84
CA PRO A 162 12.77 13.07 -7.30
C PRO A 162 14.01 12.35 -7.83
N GLY A 163 13.82 11.35 -8.69
CA GLY A 163 14.86 10.49 -9.24
C GLY A 163 15.29 9.33 -8.32
N ALA A 164 14.73 9.23 -7.10
CA ALA A 164 15.04 8.14 -6.18
C ALA A 164 14.72 6.77 -6.79
N HIS A 165 15.54 5.78 -6.45
CA HIS A 165 15.27 4.39 -6.76
C HIS A 165 14.45 3.79 -5.62
N VAL A 166 13.16 3.58 -5.86
CA VAL A 166 12.23 3.14 -4.82
C VAL A 166 11.77 1.74 -5.17
N ILE A 167 12.09 0.79 -4.31
CA ILE A 167 11.54 -0.56 -4.36
C ILE A 167 10.05 -0.46 -4.04
N CYS A 168 9.22 -1.11 -4.83
CA CYS A 168 7.77 -1.13 -4.69
C CYS A 168 7.25 -2.55 -4.92
N ALA A 169 6.29 -2.96 -4.11
CA ALA A 169 5.29 -3.91 -4.56
C ALA A 169 4.45 -3.10 -5.56
N ASN A 170 4.49 -3.44 -6.86
CA ASN A 170 3.62 -2.77 -7.80
C ASN A 170 3.04 -3.68 -8.89
N LYS A 171 1.84 -3.31 -9.35
CA LYS A 171 1.23 -3.81 -10.57
C LYS A 171 0.43 -2.69 -11.23
N GLY A 172 0.20 -2.80 -12.53
CA GLY A 172 -0.66 -1.86 -13.24
C GLY A 172 -1.17 -2.40 -14.56
N VAL A 173 -2.12 -1.67 -15.14
CA VAL A 173 -2.77 -2.01 -16.41
C VAL A 173 -3.13 -0.75 -17.16
N VAL A 174 -2.96 -0.79 -18.49
CA VAL A 174 -3.31 0.32 -19.38
C VAL A 174 -4.23 -0.21 -20.47
N ALA A 175 -5.32 0.49 -20.73
CA ALA A 175 -6.26 0.14 -21.79
C ALA A 175 -6.81 1.38 -22.51
N TYR A 176 -7.20 1.20 -23.76
CA TYR A 176 -7.82 2.23 -24.59
C TYR A 176 -9.33 1.98 -24.70
N ARG A 177 -10.15 3.03 -24.57
CA ARG A 177 -11.56 3.00 -24.95
C ARG A 177 -11.74 3.59 -26.35
N PRO A 178 -12.29 2.82 -27.32
CA PRO A 178 -12.47 3.29 -28.68
C PRO A 178 -13.44 4.48 -28.77
N LYS A 179 -13.50 5.09 -29.95
CA LYS A 179 -14.44 6.19 -30.22
C LYS A 179 -15.87 5.70 -30.06
N GLU A 180 -16.76 6.63 -29.78
CA GLU A 180 -18.17 6.33 -29.58
C GLU A 180 -18.76 5.56 -30.78
N GLY A 181 -19.57 4.54 -30.49
CA GLY A 181 -20.19 3.67 -31.49
C GLY A 181 -19.26 2.62 -32.13
N GLN A 182 -18.00 2.50 -31.69
CA GLN A 182 -17.11 1.43 -32.14
C GLN A 182 -17.10 0.27 -31.13
N PRO A 183 -17.15 -1.00 -31.59
CA PRO A 183 -17.02 -2.14 -30.71
C PRO A 183 -15.60 -2.24 -30.15
N LEU A 184 -15.46 -2.79 -28.93
CA LEU A 184 -14.16 -3.12 -28.35
C LEU A 184 -13.41 -4.15 -29.21
N LYS A 185 -12.10 -3.94 -29.37
CA LYS A 185 -11.15 -4.93 -29.90
C LYS A 185 -10.30 -5.52 -28.77
N ASP A 186 -9.55 -6.55 -29.09
CA ASP A 186 -8.59 -7.15 -28.14
C ASP A 186 -7.65 -6.09 -27.55
N GLY A 187 -7.59 -6.02 -26.22
CA GLY A 187 -6.80 -5.03 -25.48
C GLY A 187 -7.46 -3.66 -25.30
N GLU A 188 -8.69 -3.47 -25.79
CA GLU A 188 -9.52 -2.28 -25.53
C GLU A 188 -10.53 -2.56 -24.41
N ALA A 189 -10.93 -1.51 -23.69
CA ALA A 189 -11.81 -1.63 -22.53
C ALA A 189 -12.65 -0.37 -22.33
N TYR A 190 -13.74 -0.48 -21.55
CA TYR A 190 -14.50 0.66 -21.08
C TYR A 190 -13.88 1.30 -19.84
N GLY A 191 -13.26 0.49 -18.97
CA GLY A 191 -12.63 0.93 -17.73
C GLY A 191 -11.34 0.17 -17.42
N VAL A 192 -10.57 0.71 -16.49
CA VAL A 192 -9.41 0.05 -15.86
C VAL A 192 -9.55 0.11 -14.34
N TRP A 193 -8.99 -0.88 -13.65
CA TRP A 193 -9.07 -0.99 -12.19
C TRP A 193 -7.81 -1.63 -11.60
N CYS A 194 -7.59 -1.38 -10.31
CA CYS A 194 -6.49 -1.97 -9.54
C CYS A 194 -6.89 -2.23 -8.09
N PHE A 195 -6.22 -3.19 -7.44
CA PHE A 195 -6.38 -3.57 -6.04
C PHE A 195 -5.05 -3.53 -5.31
N ILE A 196 -5.11 -3.18 -4.03
CA ILE A 196 -4.06 -3.49 -3.06
C ILE A 196 -4.69 -4.14 -1.84
N ALA A 197 -4.06 -5.20 -1.34
CA ALA A 197 -4.36 -5.76 -0.03
C ALA A 197 -3.07 -5.92 0.78
N ILE A 198 -3.14 -5.66 2.08
CA ILE A 198 -2.07 -5.94 3.04
C ILE A 198 -2.62 -6.81 4.17
N SER A 199 -2.02 -7.97 4.38
CA SER A 199 -2.43 -8.94 5.39
C SER A 199 -1.37 -9.02 6.48
N LEU A 200 -1.78 -8.74 7.71
CA LEU A 200 -0.87 -8.58 8.84
C LEU A 200 -0.68 -9.90 9.55
N THR A 201 0.56 -10.36 9.68
CA THR A 201 0.84 -11.62 10.35
C THR A 201 0.56 -11.54 11.84
N THR A 202 0.18 -12.67 12.44
CA THR A 202 0.09 -12.82 13.89
C THR A 202 1.47 -12.92 14.58
N ASP A 203 2.57 -13.06 13.83
CA ASP A 203 3.93 -13.16 14.37
C ASP A 203 4.95 -12.25 13.62
N PRO A 204 4.87 -10.91 13.80
CA PRO A 204 5.61 -9.93 12.98
C PRO A 204 7.14 -9.92 13.17
N ASP A 205 7.69 -10.70 14.10
CA ASP A 205 9.16 -10.81 14.24
C ASP A 205 9.73 -12.07 13.56
N TYR A 206 8.87 -12.93 12.99
CA TYR A 206 9.31 -14.15 12.29
C TYR A 206 8.64 -14.34 10.94
N ALA A 207 7.42 -13.86 10.77
CA ALA A 207 6.70 -13.89 9.50
C ALA A 207 6.61 -12.49 8.90
N ALA A 208 6.43 -12.44 7.58
CA ALA A 208 6.17 -11.20 6.87
C ALA A 208 4.66 -10.97 6.74
N ASN A 209 4.27 -9.71 6.79
CA ASN A 209 3.01 -9.25 6.24
C ASN A 209 3.03 -9.45 4.71
N LEU A 210 1.86 -9.73 4.13
CA LEU A 210 1.73 -10.07 2.70
C LEU A 210 0.99 -8.96 1.95
N PHE A 211 1.60 -8.42 0.89
CA PHE A 211 0.90 -7.63 -0.11
C PHE A 211 0.32 -8.53 -1.20
N ILE A 212 -0.92 -8.25 -1.61
CA ILE A 212 -1.50 -8.78 -2.85
C ILE A 212 -1.96 -7.63 -3.72
N GLU A 213 -1.52 -7.65 -4.97
CA GLU A 213 -1.85 -6.65 -5.97
C GLU A 213 -2.48 -7.30 -7.19
N ASP A 214 -3.58 -6.70 -7.64
CA ASP A 214 -4.22 -7.07 -8.89
C ASP A 214 -4.56 -5.83 -9.71
N ALA A 215 -4.62 -5.98 -11.02
CA ALA A 215 -5.03 -4.92 -11.92
C ALA A 215 -5.64 -5.54 -13.17
N GLY A 216 -6.70 -4.91 -13.67
CA GLY A 216 -7.41 -5.44 -14.83
C GLY A 216 -8.22 -4.40 -15.58
N THR A 217 -8.89 -4.89 -16.61
CA THR A 217 -9.73 -4.09 -17.49
C THR A 217 -11.20 -4.43 -17.28
N TRP A 218 -12.08 -3.50 -17.62
CA TRP A 218 -13.52 -3.69 -17.63
C TRP A 218 -14.03 -3.64 -19.07
N THR A 219 -14.49 -4.78 -19.57
CA THR A 219 -14.87 -4.99 -20.98
C THR A 219 -16.36 -5.22 -21.20
N GLU A 220 -17.13 -5.43 -20.13
CA GLU A 220 -18.52 -5.88 -20.24
C GLU A 220 -19.45 -4.79 -20.78
N ASN A 221 -19.40 -3.58 -20.21
CA ASN A 221 -20.27 -2.47 -20.58
C ASN A 221 -19.71 -1.11 -20.11
N ASP A 222 -20.43 -0.02 -20.39
CA ASP A 222 -20.07 1.33 -19.94
C ASP A 222 -20.77 1.77 -18.64
N SER A 223 -21.33 0.83 -17.87
CA SER A 223 -21.93 1.08 -16.56
C SER A 223 -20.87 1.09 -15.46
N GLU A 224 -20.65 2.27 -14.87
CA GLU A 224 -19.78 2.43 -13.71
C GLU A 224 -20.26 1.60 -12.51
N GLN A 225 -21.57 1.52 -12.29
CA GLN A 225 -22.13 0.75 -11.18
C GLN A 225 -21.89 -0.76 -11.33
N ASP A 226 -21.89 -1.28 -12.57
CA ASP A 226 -21.63 -2.70 -12.80
C ASP A 226 -20.15 -3.03 -12.54
N LEU A 227 -19.24 -2.12 -12.89
CA LEU A 227 -17.83 -2.22 -12.51
C LEU A 227 -17.67 -2.20 -10.98
N ILE A 228 -18.33 -1.28 -10.27
CA ILE A 228 -18.28 -1.24 -8.79
C ILE A 228 -18.74 -2.58 -8.21
N ASN A 229 -19.88 -3.12 -8.68
CA ASN A 229 -20.41 -4.39 -8.21
C ASN A 229 -19.41 -5.54 -8.44
N PHE A 230 -18.78 -5.58 -9.63
CA PHE A 230 -17.73 -6.54 -9.94
C PHE A 230 -16.55 -6.41 -8.97
N LEU A 231 -16.07 -5.19 -8.70
CA LEU A 231 -14.94 -4.96 -7.78
C LEU A 231 -15.31 -5.34 -6.33
N ASP A 232 -16.53 -5.07 -5.92
CA ASP A 232 -17.01 -5.44 -4.58
C ASP A 232 -17.01 -6.97 -4.38
N GLU A 233 -17.39 -7.73 -5.40
CA GLU A 233 -17.31 -9.19 -5.40
C GLU A 233 -15.87 -9.69 -5.49
N ARG A 234 -15.04 -9.07 -6.34
CA ARG A 234 -13.64 -9.42 -6.57
C ARG A 234 -12.77 -9.36 -5.31
N ARG A 235 -13.14 -8.54 -4.30
CA ARG A 235 -12.48 -8.55 -2.98
C ARG A 235 -12.34 -9.96 -2.39
N LYS A 236 -13.34 -10.83 -2.60
CA LYS A 236 -13.32 -12.20 -2.09
C LYS A 236 -12.27 -13.07 -2.78
N GLU A 237 -12.05 -12.88 -4.07
CA GLU A 237 -11.02 -13.60 -4.82
C GLU A 237 -9.61 -13.14 -4.44
N ILE A 238 -9.43 -11.83 -4.24
CA ILE A 238 -8.17 -11.28 -3.72
C ILE A 238 -7.87 -11.84 -2.32
N VAL A 239 -8.86 -11.91 -1.45
CA VAL A 239 -8.67 -12.47 -0.10
C VAL A 239 -8.51 -13.99 -0.14
N TRP A 240 -9.12 -14.69 -1.10
CA TRP A 240 -8.85 -16.12 -1.30
C TRP A 240 -7.36 -16.35 -1.58
N SER A 241 -6.72 -15.56 -2.45
CA SER A 241 -5.29 -15.72 -2.71
C SER A 241 -4.41 -15.42 -1.49
N VAL A 242 -4.82 -14.48 -0.61
CA VAL A 242 -4.17 -14.27 0.69
C VAL A 242 -4.18 -15.55 1.52
N VAL A 243 -5.35 -16.20 1.63
CA VAL A 243 -5.49 -17.43 2.44
C VAL A 243 -4.64 -18.56 1.86
N GLU A 244 -4.61 -18.73 0.54
CA GLU A 244 -3.76 -19.73 -0.12
C GLU A 244 -2.27 -19.44 0.10
N CYS A 245 -1.82 -18.18 -0.05
CA CYS A 245 -0.43 -17.81 0.22
C CYS A 245 -0.05 -18.02 1.70
N GLY A 246 -0.97 -17.74 2.64
CA GLY A 246 -0.79 -18.05 4.05
C GLY A 246 -0.65 -19.55 4.31
N ASN A 247 -1.48 -20.37 3.66
CA ASN A 247 -1.40 -21.82 3.73
C ASN A 247 -0.08 -22.37 3.17
N ASP A 248 0.34 -21.89 1.99
CA ASP A 248 1.58 -22.32 1.34
C ASP A 248 2.83 -21.97 2.17
N SER A 249 2.81 -20.83 2.87
CA SER A 249 3.93 -20.35 3.70
C SER A 249 3.81 -20.72 5.18
N GLY A 250 2.70 -21.32 5.61
CA GLY A 250 2.41 -21.62 7.02
C GLY A 250 2.21 -20.39 7.91
N VAL A 251 1.75 -19.27 7.35
CA VAL A 251 1.56 -17.99 8.03
C VAL A 251 0.09 -17.72 8.28
N LEU A 252 -0.26 -17.42 9.52
CA LEU A 252 -1.58 -16.91 9.90
C LEU A 252 -1.56 -15.38 9.93
N PHE A 253 -2.66 -14.79 9.48
CA PHE A 253 -2.88 -13.35 9.49
C PHE A 253 -3.93 -12.97 10.54
N ASP A 254 -3.71 -11.85 11.24
CA ASP A 254 -4.67 -11.24 12.18
C ASP A 254 -5.82 -10.54 11.44
N ARG A 255 -5.46 -9.81 10.38
CA ARG A 255 -6.38 -9.00 9.59
C ARG A 255 -5.83 -8.71 8.21
N THR A 256 -6.74 -8.40 7.28
CA THR A 256 -6.41 -7.89 5.94
C THR A 256 -7.09 -6.55 5.73
N TYR A 257 -6.34 -5.57 5.23
CA TYR A 257 -6.90 -4.33 4.68
C TYR A 257 -6.88 -4.43 3.16
N ILE A 258 -8.01 -4.14 2.50
CA ILE A 258 -8.12 -4.18 1.03
C ILE A 258 -8.76 -2.89 0.49
N ALA A 259 -8.20 -2.34 -0.58
CA ALA A 259 -8.79 -1.24 -1.34
C ALA A 259 -8.65 -1.49 -2.85
N TYR A 260 -9.53 -0.85 -3.61
CA TYR A 260 -9.40 -0.73 -5.05
C TYR A 260 -9.54 0.72 -5.49
N ASN A 261 -9.08 1.00 -6.69
CA ASN A 261 -9.40 2.21 -7.42
C ASN A 261 -9.70 1.84 -8.88
N TYR A 262 -10.49 2.66 -9.56
CA TYR A 262 -10.86 2.44 -10.96
C TYR A 262 -11.12 3.75 -11.69
N VAL A 263 -11.16 3.68 -13.02
CA VAL A 263 -11.68 4.76 -13.85
C VAL A 263 -12.42 4.19 -15.05
N MET A 264 -13.61 4.72 -15.32
CA MET A 264 -14.31 4.54 -16.60
C MET A 264 -13.77 5.57 -17.59
N MET A 265 -13.07 5.10 -18.62
CA MET A 265 -12.56 5.99 -19.68
C MET A 265 -13.73 6.59 -20.46
N LYS A 266 -13.63 7.84 -20.93
CA LYS A 266 -14.54 8.35 -21.97
C LYS A 266 -14.14 7.77 -23.34
N PRO A 267 -15.04 7.77 -24.34
CA PRO A 267 -14.65 7.38 -25.69
C PRO A 267 -13.44 8.18 -26.17
N ASN A 268 -12.51 7.51 -26.86
CA ASN A 268 -11.23 8.06 -27.29
C ASN A 268 -10.24 8.41 -26.15
N GLN A 269 -10.33 7.76 -24.99
CA GLN A 269 -9.37 7.92 -23.90
C GLN A 269 -8.56 6.66 -23.63
N ILE A 270 -7.35 6.84 -23.11
CA ILE A 270 -6.49 5.80 -22.56
C ILE A 270 -6.55 5.93 -21.04
N GLY A 271 -6.88 4.83 -20.37
CA GLY A 271 -6.90 4.72 -18.92
C GLY A 271 -5.70 3.92 -18.42
N ASN A 272 -5.20 4.30 -17.25
CA ASN A 272 -4.20 3.56 -16.50
C ASN A 272 -4.66 3.37 -15.05
N ALA A 273 -4.43 2.19 -14.50
CA ALA A 273 -4.62 1.90 -13.09
C ALA A 273 -3.33 1.30 -12.53
N ILE A 274 -2.86 1.83 -11.40
CA ILE A 274 -1.68 1.34 -10.70
C ILE A 274 -1.99 1.09 -9.22
N THR A 275 -1.40 0.02 -8.72
CA THR A 275 -1.37 -0.34 -7.31
C THR A 275 0.09 -0.42 -6.89
N VAL A 276 0.43 0.28 -5.79
CA VAL A 276 1.81 0.50 -5.39
C VAL A 276 1.93 0.50 -3.85
N GLY A 277 2.80 -0.36 -3.33
CA GLY A 277 3.31 -0.34 -1.97
C GLY A 277 4.79 0.02 -1.95
N PRO A 278 5.18 1.32 -1.99
CA PRO A 278 6.58 1.70 -1.92
C PRO A 278 7.21 1.35 -0.56
N TYR A 279 8.50 1.02 -0.59
CA TYR A 279 9.34 0.76 0.58
C TYR A 279 10.25 1.95 0.79
N VAL A 280 9.95 2.77 1.81
CA VAL A 280 10.63 4.04 2.04
C VAL A 280 11.30 4.14 3.40
N THR A 281 12.24 5.05 3.52
CA THR A 281 12.71 5.62 4.79
C THR A 281 12.13 7.03 4.92
N LEU A 282 11.72 7.42 6.12
CA LEU A 282 10.98 8.66 6.34
C LEU A 282 11.91 9.88 6.34
N ALA A 283 11.49 10.97 5.72
CA ALA A 283 12.18 12.27 5.78
C ALA A 283 12.48 12.66 7.24
N LYS A 284 13.62 13.31 7.53
CA LYS A 284 13.96 13.66 8.92
C LYS A 284 12.92 14.61 9.53
N ASP A 285 12.39 15.53 8.74
CA ASP A 285 11.40 16.50 9.21
C ASP A 285 10.04 15.83 9.47
N ALA A 286 9.76 14.66 8.88
CA ALA A 286 8.57 13.87 9.17
C ALA A 286 8.61 13.19 10.56
N ILE A 287 9.78 13.20 11.21
CA ILE A 287 9.99 12.59 12.52
C ILE A 287 9.73 13.64 13.61
N PRO A 288 8.87 13.37 14.61
CA PRO A 288 8.66 14.27 15.74
C PRO A 288 9.97 14.57 16.48
N SER A 289 10.02 15.72 17.15
CA SER A 289 11.22 16.16 17.89
C SER A 289 11.66 15.18 18.99
N GLU A 290 10.70 14.41 19.53
CA GLU A 290 10.90 13.35 20.51
C GLU A 290 11.54 12.08 19.93
N GLY A 291 11.65 11.99 18.59
CA GLY A 291 12.32 10.93 17.86
C GLY A 291 11.38 9.92 17.22
N PHE A 292 11.95 9.04 16.39
CA PHE A 292 11.22 8.05 15.58
C PHE A 292 10.25 7.18 16.39
N GLY A 293 10.65 6.81 17.61
CA GLY A 293 9.82 6.01 18.52
C GLY A 293 8.44 6.63 18.80
N LYS A 294 8.33 7.96 18.78
CA LYS A 294 7.07 8.69 19.05
C LYS A 294 5.98 8.38 18.03
N LEU A 295 6.36 8.04 16.79
CA LEU A 295 5.42 7.67 15.73
C LEU A 295 4.60 6.42 16.08
N ASN A 296 5.11 5.50 16.90
CA ASN A 296 4.37 4.29 17.29
C ASN A 296 3.17 4.60 18.22
N ASP A 297 3.22 5.74 18.91
CA ASP A 297 2.23 6.10 19.94
C ASP A 297 1.26 7.18 19.49
N MET A 298 1.49 7.81 18.33
CA MET A 298 0.68 8.92 17.84
C MET A 298 -0.31 8.51 16.77
N THR A 299 -1.39 9.28 16.61
CA THR A 299 -2.29 9.15 15.46
C THR A 299 -1.86 10.01 14.27
N ILE A 300 -2.45 9.79 13.09
CA ILE A 300 -2.26 10.68 11.93
C ILE A 300 -2.65 12.12 12.29
N THR A 301 -3.78 12.32 12.97
CA THR A 301 -4.24 13.67 13.34
C THR A 301 -3.26 14.37 14.29
N GLU A 302 -2.69 13.64 15.26
CA GLU A 302 -1.64 14.16 16.13
C GLU A 302 -0.36 14.49 15.35
N TRP A 303 0.01 13.65 14.38
CA TRP A 303 1.17 13.88 13.52
C TRP A 303 0.97 15.12 12.63
N LEU A 304 -0.18 15.26 11.98
CA LEU A 304 -0.51 16.45 11.19
C LEU A 304 -0.39 17.73 12.03
N LYS A 305 -0.87 17.70 13.28
CA LYS A 305 -0.75 18.83 14.20
C LYS A 305 0.69 19.14 14.57
N ASP A 306 1.49 18.12 14.87
CA ASP A 306 2.93 18.25 15.15
C ASP A 306 3.68 18.89 13.97
N GLN A 307 3.33 18.47 12.75
CA GLN A 307 3.91 18.94 11.50
C GLN A 307 3.36 20.31 11.03
N GLY A 308 2.31 20.82 11.68
CA GLY A 308 1.63 22.05 11.27
C GLY A 308 0.86 21.93 9.95
N PHE A 309 0.46 20.72 9.55
CA PHE A 309 -0.28 20.45 8.32
C PHE A 309 -1.79 20.46 8.54
N GLN A 310 -2.53 20.92 7.52
CA GLN A 310 -3.97 20.71 7.43
C GLN A 310 -4.24 19.32 6.83
N SER A 311 -5.30 18.63 7.25
CA SER A 311 -5.63 17.35 6.61
C SER A 311 -6.04 17.54 5.15
N LEU A 312 -5.45 16.75 4.25
CA LEU A 312 -5.84 16.64 2.83
C LEU A 312 -7.04 15.73 2.62
N THR A 313 -7.28 14.83 3.57
CA THR A 313 -8.28 13.77 3.47
C THR A 313 -9.53 14.03 4.32
N GLY A 314 -9.56 15.16 5.03
CA GLY A 314 -10.69 15.62 5.85
C GLY A 314 -10.71 15.08 7.28
N LEU A 315 -9.58 14.55 7.78
CA LEU A 315 -9.38 14.18 9.18
C LEU A 315 -9.48 15.41 10.10
N LYS A 316 -10.02 15.19 11.30
CA LYS A 316 -10.37 16.24 12.26
C LYS A 316 -9.71 16.02 13.61
#